data_AF-A0A5C4JFC0-F1
#
_entry.id   AF-A0A5C4JFC0-F1
#
_cell.length_a   1.000
_cell.length_b   1.000
_cell.length_c   1.000
_cell.angle_alpha   90.00
_cell.angle_beta   90.00
_cell.angle_gamma   90.00
#
_symmetry.space_group_name_H-M   'P 1'
#
loop_
_entity.id
_entity.type
_entity.pdbx_description
1 polymer ?
#
loop_
_entity_poly.entity_id
_entity_poly.type
_entity_poly.pdbx_seq_one_letter_code
_entity_poly.pdbx_strand_id
1 'polypeptide(L)'
;MAGPDAAATAPEGDFAETMTRAMLAWLDACEEPELQRILLVDGPSVLGWARWREICQNHVLGMMEGVLAQAMAEGTVRELPVKALAHALLAVADEAALLISAAKDPAAARRDVMAVVGPIIDALKR
;
A
#
# COMPACT_ATOMS: atom_id res chain seq x y z
N MET A 1 15.12 -23.96 1.89
CA MET A 1 14.29 -24.14 0.68
C MET A 1 12.84 -24.30 1.13
N ALA A 2 12.07 -23.22 1.06
CA ALA A 2 10.61 -23.26 1.15
C ALA A 2 10.11 -22.87 -0.25
N GLY A 3 9.23 -23.70 -0.83
CA GLY A 3 8.82 -23.63 -2.23
C GLY A 3 7.88 -22.45 -2.54
N PRO A 4 7.69 -22.16 -3.83
CA PRO A 4 6.73 -21.15 -4.29
C PRO A 4 5.35 -21.81 -4.41
N ASP A 5 4.46 -21.54 -3.46
CA ASP A 5 3.00 -21.54 -3.63
C ASP A 5 2.35 -21.18 -2.30
N ALA A 6 2.41 -19.89 -1.95
CA ALA A 6 1.35 -19.29 -1.16
C ALA A 6 0.41 -18.66 -2.18
N ALA A 7 -0.53 -19.45 -2.69
CA ALA A 7 -1.69 -18.92 -3.39
C ALA A 7 -2.31 -17.87 -2.45
N ALA A 8 -2.23 -16.61 -2.85
CA ALA A 8 -2.89 -15.52 -2.15
C ALA A 8 -4.39 -15.79 -2.26
N THR A 9 -4.94 -16.44 -1.23
CA THR A 9 -6.37 -16.55 -1.04
C THR A 9 -6.94 -15.14 -1.06
N ALA A 10 -7.92 -14.90 -1.93
CA ALA A 10 -8.63 -13.64 -1.96
C ALA A 10 -9.11 -13.36 -0.52
N PRO A 11 -8.77 -12.20 0.06
CA PRO A 11 -9.09 -11.92 1.44
C PRO A 11 -10.61 -11.95 1.61
N GLU A 12 -11.10 -12.80 2.53
CA GLU A 12 -12.50 -12.77 2.95
C GLU A 12 -12.77 -11.42 3.64
N GLY A 13 -13.52 -10.55 2.96
CA GLY A 13 -13.88 -9.21 3.44
C GLY A 13 -14.17 -8.26 2.29
N ASP A 14 -14.97 -7.22 2.56
CA ASP A 14 -15.24 -6.14 1.59
C ASP A 14 -13.92 -5.45 1.19
N PHE A 15 -13.83 -4.95 -0.05
CA PHE A 15 -12.61 -4.37 -0.62
C PHE A 15 -11.98 -3.32 0.30
N ALA A 16 -12.80 -2.44 0.88
CA ALA A 16 -12.31 -1.38 1.76
C ALA A 16 -11.69 -1.93 3.05
N GLU A 17 -12.23 -3.02 3.59
CA GLU A 17 -11.71 -3.67 4.78
C GLU A 17 -10.34 -4.31 4.49
N THR A 18 -10.22 -4.95 3.33
CA THR A 18 -8.96 -5.52 2.83
C THR A 18 -7.89 -4.45 2.64
N MET A 19 -8.23 -3.35 1.97
CA MET A 19 -7.30 -2.24 1.73
C MET A 19 -6.90 -1.54 3.03
N THR A 20 -7.83 -1.38 3.95
CA THR A 20 -7.56 -0.79 5.27
C THR A 20 -6.62 -1.68 6.09
N ARG A 21 -6.83 -3.00 6.08
CA ARG A 21 -5.90 -3.97 6.70
C ARG A 21 -4.51 -3.90 6.08
N ALA A 22 -4.43 -3.83 4.75
CA ALA A 22 -3.16 -3.73 4.05
C ALA A 22 -2.40 -2.44 4.43
N MET A 23 -3.11 -1.31 4.53
CA MET A 23 -2.53 -0.05 5.02
C MET A 23 -2.01 -0.20 6.45
N LEU A 24 -2.80 -0.76 7.37
CA LEU A 24 -2.37 -0.93 8.76
C LEU A 24 -1.13 -1.83 8.86
N ALA A 25 -1.11 -2.95 8.14
CA ALA A 25 0.03 -3.85 8.11
C ALA A 25 1.30 -3.19 7.53
N TRP A 26 1.14 -2.34 6.51
CA TRP A 26 2.23 -1.54 5.97
C TRP A 26 2.78 -0.53 6.99
N LEU A 27 1.89 0.18 7.69
CA LEU A 27 2.28 1.12 8.72
C LEU A 27 2.99 0.42 9.89
N ASP A 28 2.51 -0.76 10.31
CA ASP A 28 3.15 -1.57 11.35
C ASP A 28 4.56 -2.03 10.92
N ALA A 29 4.73 -2.47 9.66
CA ALA A 29 6.05 -2.81 9.14
C ALA A 29 7.00 -1.60 9.14
N CYS A 30 6.48 -0.41 8.84
CA CYS A 30 7.26 0.83 8.86
C CYS A 30 7.58 1.35 10.27
N GLU A 31 7.09 0.73 11.34
CA GLU A 31 7.55 1.02 12.71
C GLU A 31 8.97 0.52 12.96
N GLU A 32 9.45 -0.46 12.17
CA GLU A 32 10.86 -0.88 12.17
C GLU A 32 11.71 0.16 11.43
N PRO A 33 12.52 0.97 12.14
CA PRO A 33 13.16 2.14 11.52
C PRO A 33 14.18 1.78 10.43
N GLU A 34 14.82 0.61 10.55
CA GLU A 34 15.77 0.12 9.56
C GLU A 34 15.05 -0.28 8.27
N LEU A 35 13.95 -1.03 8.37
CA LEU A 35 13.14 -1.43 7.22
C LEU A 35 12.60 -0.19 6.49
N GLN A 36 12.00 0.74 7.23
CA GLN A 36 11.47 1.97 6.67
C GLN A 36 12.54 2.80 5.97
N ARG A 37 13.71 3.00 6.59
CA ARG A 37 14.80 3.77 5.99
C ARG A 37 15.27 3.13 4.69
N ILE A 38 15.43 1.80 4.68
CA ILE A 38 15.83 1.08 3.46
C ILE A 38 14.79 1.23 2.36
N LEU A 39 13.51 1.04 2.67
CA LEU A 39 12.44 1.03 1.66
C LEU A 39 12.11 2.44 1.14
N LEU A 40 12.11 3.46 2.00
CA LEU A 40 11.57 4.78 1.68
C LEU A 40 12.64 5.85 1.42
N VAL A 41 13.87 5.64 1.89
CA VAL A 41 14.95 6.64 1.79
C VAL A 41 16.15 6.11 1.02
N ASP A 42 16.77 5.03 1.51
CA ASP A 42 18.04 4.53 0.98
C ASP A 42 17.84 3.84 -0.37
N GLY A 43 16.81 3.01 -0.53
CA GLY A 43 16.49 2.29 -1.76
C GLY A 43 16.38 3.21 -2.99
N PRO A 44 15.48 4.21 -2.97
CA PRO A 44 15.38 5.21 -4.05
C PRO A 44 16.68 5.98 -4.30
N SER A 45 17.41 6.35 -3.23
CA SER A 45 18.59 7.20 -3.31
C SER A 45 19.83 6.46 -3.85
N VAL A 46 20.00 5.20 -3.48
CA VAL A 46 21.16 4.37 -3.87
C VAL A 46 20.98 3.73 -5.24
N LEU A 47 19.77 3.21 -5.53
CA LEU A 47 19.50 2.50 -6.78
C LEU A 47 19.02 3.43 -7.89
N GLY A 48 18.59 4.64 -7.55
CA GLY A 48 17.88 5.54 -8.44
C GLY A 48 16.41 5.16 -8.59
N TRP A 49 15.56 6.17 -8.81
CA TRP A 49 14.10 6.05 -8.80
C TRP A 49 13.57 4.97 -9.76
N ALA A 50 14.05 4.95 -11.01
CA ALA A 50 13.54 4.02 -12.02
C ALA A 50 13.81 2.55 -11.66
N ARG A 51 15.04 2.24 -11.22
CA ARG A 51 15.41 0.88 -10.83
C ARG A 51 14.71 0.44 -9.55
N TRP A 52 14.59 1.34 -8.58
CA TRP A 52 13.82 1.08 -7.37
C TRP A 52 12.36 0.72 -7.69
N ARG A 53 11.70 1.53 -8.53
CA ARG A 53 10.32 1.26 -8.97
C ARG A 53 10.17 -0.04 -9.74
N GLU A 54 11.12 -0.40 -10.59
CA GLU A 54 11.10 -1.69 -11.31
C GLU A 54 11.12 -2.88 -10.34
N ILE A 55 11.93 -2.81 -9.28
CA ILE A 55 11.99 -3.86 -8.24
C ILE A 55 10.65 -3.95 -7.48
N CYS A 56 10.09 -2.81 -7.09
CA CYS A 56 8.78 -2.74 -6.43
C CYS A 56 7.63 -3.21 -7.35
N GLN A 57 7.73 -2.94 -8.66
CA GLN A 57 6.72 -3.28 -9.65
C GLN A 57 6.49 -4.78 -9.73
N ASN A 58 7.56 -5.56 -9.70
CA ASN A 58 7.51 -7.02 -9.78
C ASN A 58 6.91 -7.69 -8.54
N HIS A 59 6.65 -6.94 -7.45
CA HIS A 59 6.11 -7.49 -6.21
C HIS A 59 4.83 -6.74 -5.77
N VAL A 60 5.00 -5.56 -5.15
CA VAL A 60 3.90 -4.82 -4.51
C VAL A 60 2.95 -4.22 -5.53
N LEU A 61 3.46 -3.62 -6.62
CA LEU A 61 2.57 -2.98 -7.58
C LEU A 61 1.73 -3.99 -8.36
N GLY A 62 2.34 -5.08 -8.84
CA GLY A 62 1.61 -6.12 -9.56
C GLY A 62 0.50 -6.74 -8.72
N MET A 63 0.76 -6.99 -7.43
CA MET A 63 -0.27 -7.44 -6.48
C MET A 63 -1.41 -6.43 -6.35
N MET A 64 -1.09 -5.14 -6.16
CA MET A 64 -2.08 -4.06 -6.02
C MET A 64 -2.96 -3.94 -7.28
N GLU A 65 -2.34 -3.99 -8.47
CA GLU A 65 -3.06 -3.97 -9.74
C GLU A 65 -4.00 -5.17 -9.87
N GLY A 66 -3.57 -6.37 -9.45
CA GLY A 66 -4.39 -7.58 -9.46
C GLY A 66 -5.63 -7.48 -8.55
N VAL A 67 -5.45 -7.02 -7.30
CA VAL A 67 -6.55 -6.86 -6.35
C VAL A 67 -7.56 -5.82 -6.85
N LEU A 68 -7.08 -4.69 -7.36
CA LEU A 68 -7.94 -3.62 -7.89
C LEU A 68 -8.70 -4.09 -9.15
N ALA A 69 -8.03 -4.77 -10.07
CA ALA A 69 -8.66 -5.30 -11.29
C ALA A 69 -9.76 -6.31 -10.96
N GLN A 70 -9.50 -7.21 -10.00
CA GLN A 70 -10.49 -8.18 -9.55
C GLN A 70 -11.71 -7.51 -8.93
N ALA A 71 -11.51 -6.55 -8.01
CA ALA A 71 -12.59 -5.83 -7.37
C ALA A 71 -13.43 -5.00 -8.37
N MET A 72 -12.79 -4.45 -9.41
CA MET A 72 -13.51 -3.78 -10.50
C MET A 72 -14.34 -4.75 -11.33
N ALA A 73 -13.81 -5.95 -11.63
CA ALA A 73 -14.51 -7.00 -12.37
C ALA A 73 -15.71 -7.57 -11.60
N GLU A 74 -15.61 -7.64 -10.27
CA GLU A 74 -16.70 -8.03 -9.36
C GLU A 74 -17.74 -6.91 -9.15
N GLY A 75 -17.47 -5.70 -9.63
CA GLY A 75 -18.36 -4.55 -9.49
C GLY A 75 -18.41 -3.96 -8.08
N THR A 76 -17.50 -4.36 -7.18
CA THR A 76 -17.41 -3.82 -5.81
C THR A 76 -16.65 -2.48 -5.77
N VAL A 77 -15.77 -2.25 -6.75
CA VAL A 77 -14.99 -1.02 -6.92
C VAL A 77 -15.33 -0.34 -8.25
N ARG A 78 -15.30 0.99 -8.25
CA ARG A 78 -15.51 1.80 -9.46
C ARG A 78 -14.44 1.50 -10.51
N GLU A 79 -14.86 1.38 -11.77
CA GLU A 79 -13.94 1.26 -12.90
C GLU A 79 -13.08 2.51 -13.04
N LEU A 80 -11.78 2.36 -12.84
CA LEU A 80 -10.77 3.41 -12.95
C LEU A 80 -9.53 2.85 -13.67
N PRO A 81 -8.65 3.70 -14.22
CA PRO A 81 -7.38 3.24 -14.80
C PRO A 81 -6.52 2.53 -13.75
N VAL A 82 -6.54 1.19 -13.74
CA VAL A 82 -6.01 0.35 -12.64
C VAL A 82 -4.56 0.67 -12.29
N LYS A 83 -3.70 0.83 -13.30
CA LYS A 83 -2.28 1.15 -13.11
C LYS A 83 -2.08 2.50 -12.42
N ALA A 84 -2.82 3.53 -12.84
CA ALA A 84 -2.71 4.85 -12.23
C ALA A 84 -3.21 4.83 -10.78
N LEU A 85 -4.30 4.12 -10.51
CA LEU A 85 -4.85 3.97 -9.17
C LEU A 85 -3.89 3.22 -8.24
N ALA A 86 -3.31 2.10 -8.69
CA ALA A 86 -2.34 1.33 -7.91
C ALA A 86 -1.12 2.18 -7.52
N HIS A 87 -0.58 2.97 -8.47
CA HIS A 87 0.50 3.91 -8.19
C HIS A 87 0.10 4.99 -7.18
N ALA A 88 -1.11 5.54 -7.29
CA ALA A 88 -1.58 6.58 -6.37
C ALA A 88 -1.76 6.05 -4.94
N LEU A 89 -2.37 4.86 -4.79
CA LEU A 89 -2.57 4.25 -3.48
C LEU A 89 -1.24 3.87 -2.80
N LEU A 90 -0.27 3.40 -3.58
CA LEU A 90 1.07 3.14 -3.07
C LEU A 90 1.76 4.43 -2.60
N ALA A 91 1.65 5.52 -3.36
CA ALA A 91 2.19 6.81 -2.94
C ALA A 91 1.56 7.32 -1.64
N VAL A 92 0.23 7.13 -1.47
CA VAL A 92 -0.45 7.45 -0.20
C VAL A 92 0.09 6.61 0.95
N ALA A 93 0.34 5.32 0.74
CA ALA A 93 0.89 4.42 1.76
C ALA A 93 2.34 4.79 2.14
N ASP A 94 3.19 5.07 1.16
CA ASP A 94 4.59 5.47 1.38
C ASP A 94 4.66 6.81 2.14
N GLU A 95 3.86 7.80 1.72
CA GLU A 95 3.85 9.12 2.37
C GLU A 95 3.25 9.06 3.78
N ALA A 96 2.22 8.24 4.00
CA ALA A 96 1.66 8.00 5.33
C ALA A 96 2.72 7.46 6.31
N ALA A 97 3.53 6.50 5.88
CA ALA A 97 4.62 5.95 6.69
C ALA A 97 5.69 7.00 6.99
N LEU A 98 6.12 7.78 5.99
CA LEU A 98 7.08 8.87 6.17
C LEU A 98 6.57 9.93 7.15
N LEU A 99 5.30 10.34 7.02
CA LEU A 99 4.67 11.34 7.89
C LEU A 99 4.65 10.89 9.35
N ILE A 100 4.26 9.64 9.61
CA ILE A 100 4.22 9.07 10.97
C ILE A 100 5.63 9.00 11.55
N SER A 101 6.61 8.57 10.75
CA SER A 101 8.01 8.44 11.17
C SER A 101 8.62 9.77 11.61
N ALA A 102 8.31 10.85 10.89
CA ALA A 102 8.84 12.18 11.17
C ALA A 102 8.09 12.91 12.31
N ALA A 103 6.98 12.37 12.81
CA ALA A 103 6.12 13.04 13.77
C ALA A 103 6.69 13.03 15.19
N LYS A 104 6.48 14.13 15.93
CA LYS A 104 6.79 14.21 17.37
C LYS A 104 5.88 13.31 18.21
N ASP A 105 4.65 13.09 17.75
CA ASP A 105 3.68 12.17 18.33
C ASP A 105 3.22 11.21 17.22
N PRO A 106 3.91 10.08 17.01
CA PRO A 106 3.57 9.10 15.97
C PRO A 106 2.16 8.53 16.13
N ALA A 107 1.67 8.39 17.36
CA ALA A 107 0.34 7.86 17.62
C ALA A 107 -0.75 8.84 17.19
N ALA A 108 -0.55 10.14 17.40
CA ALA A 108 -1.44 11.17 16.86
C ALA A 108 -1.40 11.22 15.33
N ALA A 109 -0.20 11.24 14.74
CA ALA A 109 -0.03 11.23 13.29
C ALA A 109 -0.71 10.00 12.64
N ARG A 110 -0.58 8.82 13.25
CA ARG A 110 -1.24 7.60 12.78
C ARG A 110 -2.77 7.72 12.80
N ARG A 111 -3.35 8.32 13.84
CA ARG A 111 -4.81 8.57 13.89
C ARG A 111 -5.25 9.51 12.78
N ASP A 112 -4.52 10.60 12.57
CA ASP A 112 -4.84 11.60 11.53
C ASP A 112 -4.73 11.01 10.13
N VAL A 113 -3.67 10.23 9.86
CA VAL A 113 -3.49 9.47 8.62
C VAL A 113 -4.68 8.55 8.37
N MET A 114 -5.06 7.73 9.35
CA MET A 114 -6.16 6.78 9.18
C MET A 114 -7.52 7.47 9.01
N ALA A 115 -7.71 8.63 9.62
CA ALA A 115 -8.90 9.46 9.42
C ALA A 115 -9.02 10.01 7.99
N VAL A 116 -7.92 10.09 7.24
CA VAL A 116 -7.89 10.52 5.82
C VAL A 116 -7.92 9.32 4.87
N VAL A 117 -7.13 8.29 5.14
CA VAL A 117 -6.99 7.12 4.25
C VAL A 117 -8.29 6.32 4.19
N GLY A 118 -8.97 6.11 5.30
CA GLY A 118 -10.23 5.36 5.34
C GLY A 118 -11.26 5.92 4.34
N PRO A 119 -11.62 7.21 4.42
CA PRO A 119 -12.51 7.84 3.45
C PRO A 119 -12.03 7.79 2.00
N ILE A 120 -10.73 7.85 1.73
CA ILE A 120 -10.18 7.70 0.37
C ILE A 120 -10.46 6.30 -0.19
N ILE A 121 -10.23 5.27 0.62
CA ILE A 121 -10.50 3.87 0.25
C ILE A 121 -12.00 3.66 0.06
N ASP A 122 -12.81 4.11 1.02
CA ASP A 122 -14.27 3.98 0.98
C ASP A 122 -14.87 4.68 -0.25
N ALA A 123 -14.29 5.80 -0.66
CA ALA A 123 -14.73 6.50 -1.85
C ALA A 123 -14.69 5.58 -3.07
N LEU A 124 -13.72 4.66 -3.19
CA LEU A 124 -13.55 3.80 -4.38
C LEU A 124 -14.65 2.74 -4.57
N LYS A 125 -15.46 2.48 -3.54
CA LYS A 125 -16.55 1.50 -3.59
C LYS A 125 -17.65 1.93 -4.59
N ARG A 126 -18.38 0.96 -5.15
CA ARG A 126 -19.63 1.21 -5.90
C ARG A 126 -20.85 1.23 -4.99
#